data_AF-A0A2T2TIM4-F1
#
_entry.id   AF-A0A2T2TIM4-F1
#
_cell.length_a   1.000
_cell.length_b   1.000
_cell.length_c   1.000
_cell.angle_alpha   90.00
_cell.angle_beta   90.00
_cell.angle_gamma   90.00
#
_symmetry.space_group_name_H-M   'P 1'
#
loop_
_entity.id
_entity.type
_entity.pdbx_description
1 polymer ?
#
loop_
_entity_poly.entity_id
_entity_poly.type
_entity_poly.pdbx_seq_one_letter_code
_entity_poly.pdbx_strand_id
1 'polypeptide(L)'
;MRLAGLYGPERDPGRFLAGKKGLSEGGRPINFVHRDDAVGVLRAVIAQDAWDDVFNACADAHPSRRDFFRQKADDAGLEPPTFSDDDKGAFKVVSNAKVKEQLGYPFRPPDPLSDS
;
A
#
# COMPACT_ATOMS: atom_id res chain seq x y z
N MET A 1 -16.45 2.80 -1.79
CA MET A 1 -15.01 2.56 -2.02
C MET A 1 -14.34 2.03 -0.75
N ARG A 2 -13.38 1.11 -0.87
CA ARG A 2 -12.53 0.59 0.21
C ARG A 2 -11.08 0.96 -0.09
N LEU A 3 -10.47 1.81 0.73
CA LEU A 3 -9.08 2.22 0.58
C LEU A 3 -8.16 1.26 1.34
N ALA A 4 -7.07 0.87 0.69
CA ALA A 4 -5.96 0.21 1.34
C ALA A 4 -5.20 1.19 2.27
N GLY A 5 -4.09 0.76 2.87
CA GLY A 5 -3.29 1.67 3.70
C GLY A 5 -2.76 2.84 2.86
N LEU A 6 -3.14 4.05 3.25
CA LEU A 6 -2.79 5.27 2.53
C LEU A 6 -1.38 5.74 2.89
N TYR A 7 -0.62 6.16 1.89
CA TYR A 7 0.66 6.83 2.03
C TYR A 7 0.85 7.89 0.94
N GLY A 8 1.87 8.73 1.09
CA GLY A 8 2.18 9.80 0.13
C GLY A 8 2.79 11.00 0.84
N PRO A 9 2.81 12.19 0.22
CA PRO A 9 3.35 13.39 0.82
C PRO A 9 2.72 13.67 2.19
N GLU A 10 3.56 14.03 3.17
CA GLU A 10 3.21 14.23 4.58
C GLU A 10 2.80 12.96 5.36
N ARG A 11 2.73 11.81 4.69
CA ARG A 11 2.43 10.50 5.28
C ARG A 11 3.45 9.47 4.82
N ASP A 12 4.70 9.74 5.16
CA ASP A 12 5.86 8.93 4.81
C ASP A 12 5.87 7.59 5.59
N PRO A 13 5.80 6.44 4.88
CA PRO A 13 5.86 5.13 5.51
C PRO A 13 7.16 4.82 6.24
N GLY A 14 8.29 5.44 5.86
CA GLY A 14 9.59 5.22 6.50
C GLY A 14 9.55 5.51 8.01
N ARG A 15 8.72 6.47 8.41
CA ARG A 15 8.54 6.89 9.80
C ARG A 15 7.64 5.96 10.63
N PHE A 16 6.87 5.07 10.01
CA PHE A 16 5.84 4.32 10.72
C PHE A 16 6.43 3.29 11.70
N LEU A 17 7.52 2.65 11.28
CA LEU A 17 8.19 1.58 12.02
C LEU A 17 9.67 1.83 12.28
N ALA A 18 10.24 2.96 11.86
CA ALA A 18 11.64 3.32 12.13
C ALA A 18 12.04 3.07 13.59
N GLY A 19 13.21 2.46 13.79
CA GLY A 19 13.82 2.14 15.08
C GLY A 19 13.14 1.00 15.86
N LYS A 20 11.97 0.51 15.45
CA LYS A 20 11.27 -0.57 16.17
C LYS A 20 12.00 -1.90 16.01
N LYS A 21 12.02 -2.71 17.08
CA LYS A 21 12.74 -3.99 17.11
C LYS A 21 11.80 -5.16 17.40
N GLY A 22 12.13 -6.34 16.87
CA GLY A 22 11.43 -7.59 17.16
C GLY A 22 9.98 -7.61 16.69
N LEU A 23 9.65 -6.89 15.62
CA LEU A 23 8.29 -6.85 15.07
C LEU A 23 7.88 -8.22 14.52
N SER A 24 6.69 -8.69 14.85
CA SER A 24 6.14 -9.90 14.25
C SER A 24 5.59 -9.65 12.83
N GLU A 25 5.32 -10.75 12.12
CA GLU A 25 4.56 -10.74 10.87
C GLU A 25 5.24 -9.98 9.73
N GLY A 26 6.57 -10.11 9.64
CA GLY A 26 7.37 -9.44 8.62
C GLY A 26 7.09 -9.92 7.20
N GLY A 27 6.71 -11.19 7.01
CA GLY A 27 6.42 -11.73 5.68
C GLY A 27 4.99 -11.46 5.19
N ARG A 28 4.11 -10.90 6.03
CA ARG A 28 2.76 -10.54 5.58
C ARG A 28 2.82 -9.48 4.47
N PRO A 29 2.04 -9.63 3.39
CA PRO A 29 1.93 -8.63 2.34
C PRO A 29 1.28 -7.36 2.89
N ILE A 30 1.81 -6.21 2.52
CA ILE A 30 1.13 -4.94 2.72
C ILE A 30 0.14 -4.68 1.58
N ASN A 31 -0.95 -3.99 1.91
CA ASN A 31 -1.90 -3.52 0.92
C ASN A 31 -1.93 -2.01 1.08
N PHE A 32 -1.27 -1.29 0.17
CA PHE A 32 -1.17 0.17 0.19
C PHE A 32 -1.72 0.80 -1.09
N VAL A 33 -2.07 2.06 -1.00
CA VAL A 33 -2.46 2.90 -2.12
C VAL A 33 -1.86 4.29 -1.91
N HIS A 34 -1.24 4.83 -2.96
CA HIS A 34 -0.74 6.20 -2.90
C HIS A 34 -1.91 7.17 -2.79
N ARG A 35 -1.73 8.29 -2.09
CA ARG A 35 -2.78 9.30 -1.88
C ARG A 35 -3.36 9.77 -3.21
N ASP A 36 -2.51 10.02 -4.20
CA ASP A 36 -2.94 10.55 -5.48
C ASP A 36 -3.73 9.51 -6.29
N ASP A 37 -3.41 8.22 -6.13
CA ASP A 37 -4.20 7.12 -6.69
C ASP A 37 -5.57 7.02 -6.01
N ALA A 38 -5.64 7.17 -4.69
CA ALA A 38 -6.92 7.16 -3.98
C ALA A 38 -7.85 8.29 -4.46
N VAL A 39 -7.29 9.48 -4.68
CA VAL A 39 -8.03 10.61 -5.27
C VAL A 39 -8.40 10.32 -6.73
N GLY A 40 -7.50 9.74 -7.51
CA GLY A 40 -7.74 9.42 -8.92
C GLY A 40 -8.83 8.37 -9.13
N VAL A 41 -8.85 7.30 -8.33
CA VAL A 41 -9.92 6.30 -8.34
C VAL A 41 -11.25 6.95 -7.97
N LEU A 42 -11.28 7.79 -6.93
CA LEU A 42 -12.50 8.50 -6.55
C LEU A 42 -13.01 9.38 -7.69
N ARG A 43 -12.12 10.13 -8.36
CA ARG A 43 -12.48 10.93 -9.53
C ARG A 43 -13.02 10.07 -10.68
N ALA A 44 -12.44 8.90 -10.92
CA ALA A 44 -12.91 7.98 -11.96
C ALA A 44 -14.31 7.44 -11.66
N VAL A 45 -14.60 7.08 -10.41
CA VAL A 45 -15.95 6.67 -9.97
C VAL A 45 -16.96 7.78 -10.23
N ILE A 46 -16.63 9.01 -9.84
CA ILE A 46 -17.51 10.18 -10.04
C ILE A 46 -17.75 10.44 -11.53
N ALA A 47 -16.69 10.42 -12.34
CA ALA A 47 -16.78 10.76 -13.76
C ALA A 47 -17.54 9.72 -14.60
N GLN A 48 -17.64 8.48 -14.13
CA GLN A 48 -18.28 7.36 -14.84
C GLN A 48 -19.62 6.95 -14.21
N ASP A 49 -20.10 7.71 -13.22
CA ASP A 49 -21.31 7.39 -12.45
C ASP A 49 -21.33 5.97 -11.86
N ALA A 50 -20.17 5.44 -11.47
CA ALA A 50 -20.01 4.07 -10.98
C ALA A 50 -20.35 3.92 -9.48
N TRP A 51 -21.47 4.49 -9.04
CA TRP A 51 -21.79 4.67 -7.62
C TRP A 51 -22.21 3.40 -6.88
N ASP A 52 -22.89 2.48 -7.57
CA ASP A 52 -23.52 1.29 -6.98
C ASP A 52 -22.54 0.12 -6.77
N ASP A 53 -21.24 0.36 -6.98
CA ASP A 53 -20.20 -0.65 -6.93
C ASP A 53 -19.19 -0.46 -5.79
N VAL A 54 -18.66 -1.58 -5.30
CA VAL A 54 -17.58 -1.59 -4.32
C VAL A 54 -16.23 -1.77 -5.01
N PHE A 55 -15.42 -0.71 -4.99
CA PHE A 55 -14.05 -0.70 -5.49
C PHE A 55 -13.02 -0.80 -4.36
N ASN A 56 -12.04 -1.69 -4.51
CA ASN A 56 -10.84 -1.73 -3.65
C ASN A 56 -9.73 -0.88 -4.32
N ALA A 57 -9.35 0.24 -3.69
CA ALA A 57 -8.22 1.03 -4.16
C ALA A 57 -6.95 0.55 -3.45
N CYS A 58 -6.12 -0.18 -4.19
CA CYS A 58 -4.84 -0.73 -3.77
C CYS A 58 -3.91 -0.75 -4.98
N ALA A 59 -2.62 -0.51 -4.77
CA ALA A 59 -1.59 -0.70 -5.79
C ALA A 59 -1.54 -2.15 -6.28
N ASP A 60 -0.88 -2.38 -7.42
CA ASP A 60 -0.81 -3.69 -8.06
C ASP A 60 0.09 -4.67 -7.29
N ALA A 61 1.17 -4.17 -6.69
CA ALA A 61 2.11 -4.98 -5.93
C ALA A 61 1.84 -4.93 -4.42
N HIS A 62 2.23 -6.01 -3.75
CA HIS A 62 2.00 -6.23 -2.33
C HIS A 62 3.30 -6.70 -1.65
N PRO A 63 4.31 -5.82 -1.54
CA PRO A 63 5.59 -6.19 -0.93
C PRO A 63 5.39 -6.66 0.50
N SER A 64 6.33 -7.46 1.00
CA SER A 64 6.27 -7.89 2.39
C SER A 64 6.41 -6.68 3.32
N ARG A 65 5.77 -6.76 4.48
CA ARG A 65 5.85 -5.72 5.52
C ARG A 65 7.29 -5.43 5.90
N ARG A 66 8.12 -6.47 6.00
CA ARG A 66 9.54 -6.34 6.31
C ARG A 66 10.29 -5.57 5.21
N ASP A 67 10.17 -5.99 3.96
CA ASP A 67 10.95 -5.40 2.88
C ASP A 67 10.50 -3.95 2.65
N PHE A 68 9.19 -3.72 2.68
CA PHE A 68 8.61 -2.39 2.50
C PHE A 68 9.07 -1.39 3.57
N PHE A 69 8.90 -1.71 4.86
CA PHE A 69 9.22 -0.75 5.92
C PHE A 69 10.73 -0.62 6.19
N ARG A 70 11.53 -1.64 5.87
CA ARG A 70 13.00 -1.50 5.90
C ARG A 70 13.47 -0.55 4.82
N GLN A 71 13.09 -0.79 3.57
CA GLN A 71 13.47 0.07 2.45
C GLN A 71 13.03 1.52 2.67
N LYS A 72 11.77 1.76 3.07
CA LYS A 72 11.29 3.13 3.29
C LYS A 72 11.96 3.83 4.48
N ALA A 73 12.40 3.11 5.50
CA ALA A 73 13.19 3.71 6.57
C ALA A 73 14.61 4.05 6.08
N ASP A 74 15.24 3.17 5.31
CA ASP A 74 16.54 3.40 4.67
C ASP A 74 16.49 4.63 3.73
N ASP A 75 15.49 4.72 2.85
CA ASP A 75 15.28 5.83 1.91
C ASP A 75 15.14 7.17 2.66
N ALA A 76 14.52 7.16 3.84
CA ALA A 76 14.32 8.33 4.68
C ALA A 76 15.53 8.67 5.58
N GLY A 77 16.62 7.89 5.52
CA GLY A 77 17.79 8.06 6.39
C GLY A 77 17.50 7.77 7.87
N LEU A 78 16.50 6.93 8.15
CA LEU A 78 16.08 6.53 9.49
C LEU A 78 16.59 5.12 9.81
N GLU A 79 16.69 4.78 11.10
CA GLU A 79 17.07 3.43 11.51
C GLU A 79 16.00 2.40 11.06
N PRO A 80 16.35 1.37 10.26
CA PRO A 80 15.37 0.39 9.82
C PRO A 80 14.79 -0.47 10.95
N PRO A 81 13.51 -0.85 10.86
CA PRO A 81 12.92 -1.80 11.79
C PRO A 81 13.55 -3.20 11.68
N THR A 82 13.55 -3.93 12.79
CA THR A 82 13.84 -5.38 12.78
C THR A 82 12.59 -6.20 13.04
N PHE A 83 12.54 -7.38 12.44
CA PHE A 83 11.42 -8.32 12.55
C PHE A 83 11.91 -9.62 13.18
N SER A 84 11.04 -10.28 13.94
CA SER A 84 11.28 -11.64 14.43
C SER A 84 11.03 -12.67 13.32
N ASP A 85 11.53 -13.88 13.51
CA ASP A 85 11.28 -15.02 12.61
C ASP A 85 9.87 -15.62 12.78
N ASP A 86 9.08 -15.12 13.74
CA ASP A 86 7.71 -15.60 13.96
C ASP A 86 6.75 -14.94 12.95
N ASP A 87 6.36 -15.72 11.94
CA ASP A 87 5.50 -15.30 10.84
C ASP A 87 4.19 -16.09 10.80
N LYS A 88 3.51 -16.18 11.95
CA LYS A 88 2.18 -16.83 12.09
C LYS A 88 1.03 -16.00 11.52
N GLY A 89 1.33 -15.15 10.55
CA GLY A 89 0.41 -14.16 10.04
C GLY A 89 -0.58 -14.68 9.00
N ALA A 90 -1.85 -14.29 9.09
CA ALA A 90 -2.78 -14.47 7.97
C ALA A 90 -2.37 -13.61 6.76
N PHE A 91 -2.19 -14.25 5.61
CA PHE A 91 -1.86 -13.62 4.34
C PHE A 91 -3.15 -13.12 3.67
N LYS A 92 -3.27 -11.80 3.48
CA LYS A 92 -4.37 -11.21 2.70
C LYS A 92 -3.80 -10.29 1.62
N VAL A 93 -4.04 -10.67 0.37
CA VAL A 93 -3.77 -9.86 -0.83
C VAL A 93 -5.10 -9.31 -1.34
N VAL A 94 -5.18 -7.98 -1.49
CA VAL A 94 -6.41 -7.29 -1.94
C VAL A 94 -6.34 -7.06 -3.44
N SER A 95 -7.23 -7.69 -4.20
CA SER A 95 -7.34 -7.45 -5.64
C SER A 95 -7.96 -6.08 -5.95
N ASN A 96 -7.33 -5.37 -6.88
CA ASN A 96 -7.77 -4.12 -7.50
C ASN A 96 -8.36 -4.32 -8.91
N ALA A 97 -8.57 -5.57 -9.35
CA ALA A 97 -8.97 -5.90 -10.72
C ALA A 97 -10.22 -5.13 -11.17
N LYS A 98 -11.24 -5.02 -10.32
CA LYS A 98 -12.47 -4.29 -10.61
C LYS A 98 -12.23 -2.82 -10.93
N VAL A 99 -11.28 -2.16 -10.25
CA VAL A 99 -10.91 -0.76 -10.56
C VAL A 99 -10.30 -0.67 -11.95
N LYS A 100 -9.39 -1.59 -12.30
CA LYS A 100 -8.73 -1.59 -13.62
C LYS A 100 -9.70 -1.93 -14.74
N GLU A 101 -10.57 -2.92 -14.53
CA GLU A 101 -11.50 -3.43 -15.55
C GLU A 101 -12.66 -2.47 -15.80
N GLN A 102 -13.26 -1.90 -14.75
CA GLN A 102 -14.45 -1.06 -14.91
C GLN A 102 -14.12 0.42 -15.02
N LEU A 103 -13.13 0.92 -14.26
CA LEU A 103 -12.79 2.35 -14.27
C LEU A 103 -11.63 2.68 -15.22
N GLY A 104 -10.94 1.66 -15.76
CA GLY A 104 -9.77 1.86 -16.63
C GLY A 104 -8.61 2.57 -15.93
N TYR A 105 -8.56 2.55 -14.59
CA TYR A 105 -7.65 3.37 -13.80
C TYR A 105 -6.30 2.66 -13.59
N PRO A 106 -5.16 3.22 -14.07
CA PRO A 106 -3.84 2.67 -13.83
C PRO A 106 -3.22 3.24 -12.54
N PHE A 107 -2.93 2.38 -11.56
CA PHE A 107 -2.27 2.78 -10.31
C PHE A 107 -0.83 3.24 -10.53
N ARG A 108 -0.43 4.34 -9.88
CA ARG A 108 0.89 4.94 -9.97
C ARG A 108 1.36 5.45 -8.59
N PRO A 109 2.46 4.88 -8.06
CA PRO A 109 3.22 3.76 -8.61
C PRO A 109 2.47 2.42 -8.53
N PRO A 110 2.70 1.47 -9.46
CA PRO A 110 2.09 0.14 -9.40
C PRO A 110 2.63 -0.70 -8.24
N ASP A 111 3.88 -0.46 -7.83
CA ASP A 111 4.48 -1.03 -6.63
C ASP A 111 4.78 0.07 -5.62
N PRO A 112 4.24 0.01 -4.38
CA PRO A 112 4.58 0.95 -3.32
C PRO A 112 6.09 1.09 -3.03
N LEU A 113 6.90 0.06 -3.33
CA LEU A 113 8.36 0.14 -3.22
C LEU A 113 9.00 1.01 -4.31
N SER A 114 8.39 1.08 -5.50
CA SER A 114 8.90 1.88 -6.62
C SER A 114 8.58 3.38 -6.52
N ASP A 115 7.91 3.81 -5.45
CA ASP A 115 7.69 5.23 -5.18
C ASP A 115 8.99 5.90 -4.74
N SER A 116 9.50 6.80 -5.59
CA SER A 116 10.78 7.50 -5.44
C SER A 116 10.63 8.88 -4.82
#